data_AF-A0A520KDQ7-F1
#
_entry.id   AF-A0A520KDQ7-F1
#
_cell.length_a   1.000
_cell.length_b   1.000
_cell.length_c   1.000
_cell.angle_alpha   90.00
_cell.angle_beta   90.00
_cell.angle_gamma   90.00
#
_symmetry.space_group_name_H-M   'P 1'
#
loop_
_entity.id
_entity.type
_entity.pdbx_description
1 polymer ?
#
loop_
_entity_poly.entity_id
_entity_poly.type
_entity_poly.pdbx_seq_one_letter_code
_entity_poly.pdbx_strand_id
1 'polypeptide(L)'
;MKVKGLQTYQYESDLLTVVIKKGETKELPPHIAYVLERNEVVEIPRVSSAAMRKYVMTERSQPGLQELPTNIYELVAHSIATEKEEKEQGRLRQATMELLYVRLEKIHKHLNQPKSIKAYMQPKEAEFYVKLSSLVEDIGRSLFEGDAWQ
;
A
#
# COMPACT_ATOMS: atom_id res chain seq x y z
N MET A 1 -7.81 5.12 5.13
CA MET A 1 -8.37 3.74 5.08
C MET A 1 -9.87 3.82 5.22
N LYS A 2 -10.63 3.19 4.32
CA LYS A 2 -12.10 3.18 4.37
C LYS A 2 -12.58 2.08 5.32
N VAL A 3 -13.45 2.44 6.26
CA VAL A 3 -14.05 1.54 7.25
C VAL A 3 -15.57 1.72 7.29
N LYS A 4 -16.30 0.70 7.72
CA LYS A 4 -17.76 0.75 7.88
C LYS A 4 -18.14 0.85 9.35
N GLY A 5 -18.98 1.82 9.71
CA GLY A 5 -19.50 1.94 11.08
C GLY A 5 -20.44 0.79 11.43
N LEU A 6 -20.14 0.07 12.51
CA LEU A 6 -21.02 -0.97 13.06
C LEU A 6 -22.05 -0.39 14.04
N GLN A 7 -21.69 0.71 14.69
CA GLN A 7 -22.53 1.47 15.62
C GLN A 7 -22.20 2.97 15.55
N THR A 8 -23.09 3.80 16.10
CA THR A 8 -22.85 5.24 16.18
C THR A 8 -21.86 5.52 17.31
N TYR A 9 -20.77 6.20 16.99
CA TYR A 9 -19.69 6.53 17.92
C TYR A 9 -19.25 7.97 17.72
N GLN A 10 -19.13 8.69 18.83
CA GLN A 10 -18.58 10.04 18.87
C GLN A 10 -17.48 10.09 19.92
N TYR A 11 -16.31 10.52 19.50
CA TYR A 11 -15.18 10.83 20.37
C TYR A 11 -14.68 12.22 20.03
N GLU A 12 -14.40 13.00 21.06
CA GLU A 12 -13.91 14.35 20.93
C GLU A 12 -12.81 14.58 21.97
N SER A 13 -11.66 15.04 21.49
CA SER A 13 -10.55 15.54 22.29
C SER A 13 -9.98 16.78 21.64
N ASP A 14 -9.11 17.50 22.36
CA ASP A 14 -8.46 18.72 21.87
C ASP A 14 -7.68 18.53 20.55
N LEU A 15 -7.33 17.29 20.20
CA LEU A 15 -6.53 16.93 19.03
C LEU A 15 -7.33 16.22 17.93
N LEU A 16 -8.52 15.69 18.24
CA LEU A 16 -9.23 14.80 17.33
C LEU A 16 -10.74 14.72 17.61
N THR A 17 -11.54 14.94 16.58
CA THR A 17 -12.99 14.65 16.59
C THR A 17 -13.30 13.50 15.64
N VAL A 18 -13.80 12.38 16.16
CA VAL A 18 -14.24 11.22 15.39
C VAL A 18 -15.73 11.01 15.59
N VAL A 19 -16.52 11.32 14.56
CA VAL A 19 -17.95 10.97 14.50
C VAL A 19 -18.16 9.90 13.43
N ILE A 20 -18.74 8.75 13.80
CA ILE A 20 -19.05 7.64 12.90
C ILE A 20 -20.50 7.27 13.12
N LYS A 21 -21.31 7.21 12.06
CA LYS A 21 -22.68 6.71 12.14
C LYS A 21 -22.74 5.24 11.77
N LYS A 22 -23.68 4.52 12.38
CA LYS A 22 -23.96 3.11 12.01
C LYS A 22 -24.30 3.01 10.52
N GLY A 23 -23.62 2.09 9.83
CA GLY A 23 -23.79 1.84 8.39
C GLY A 23 -23.03 2.81 7.47
N GLU A 24 -22.41 3.86 8.00
CA GLU A 24 -21.64 4.84 7.22
C GLU A 24 -20.25 4.29 6.88
N THR A 25 -19.81 4.54 5.64
CA THR A 25 -18.41 4.33 5.27
C THR A 25 -17.64 5.62 5.52
N LYS A 26 -16.61 5.55 6.37
CA LYS A 26 -15.76 6.70 6.69
C LYS A 26 -14.30 6.40 6.39
N GLU A 27 -13.56 7.41 5.96
CA GLU A 27 -12.11 7.33 5.87
C GLU A 27 -11.47 7.73 7.21
N LEU A 28 -10.65 6.82 7.76
CA LEU A 28 -9.90 7.00 8.98
C LEU A 28 -8.41 6.69 8.78
N PRO A 29 -7.52 7.30 9.58
CA PRO A 29 -6.14 6.85 9.70
C PRO A 29 -6.06 5.40 10.19
N PRO A 30 -5.12 4.57 9.70
CA PRO A 30 -5.05 3.15 10.05
C PRO A 30 -4.98 2.88 11.55
N HIS A 31 -4.19 3.65 12.30
CA HIS A 31 -4.04 3.47 13.74
C HIS A 31 -5.35 3.72 14.51
N ILE A 32 -6.16 4.71 14.10
CA ILE A 32 -7.50 4.95 14.68
C ILE A 32 -8.45 3.83 14.28
N ALA A 33 -8.45 3.44 13.01
CA ALA A 33 -9.30 2.35 12.51
C ALA A 33 -9.08 1.05 13.29
N TYR A 34 -7.83 0.66 13.53
CA TYR A 34 -7.50 -0.56 14.27
C TYR A 34 -7.98 -0.54 15.73
N VAL A 35 -7.88 0.61 16.41
CA VAL A 35 -8.41 0.75 17.78
C VAL A 35 -9.93 0.63 17.77
N LEU A 36 -10.61 1.29 16.84
CA LEU A 36 -12.07 1.27 16.78
C LEU A 36 -12.63 -0.10 16.38
N GLU A 37 -11.94 -0.84 15.51
CA GLU A 37 -12.35 -2.20 15.14
C GLU A 37 -12.21 -3.18 16.31
N ARG A 38 -11.12 -3.08 17.09
CA ARG A 38 -10.94 -3.88 18.32
C ARG A 38 -12.04 -3.66 19.36
N ASN A 39 -12.68 -2.49 19.33
CA ASN A 39 -13.81 -2.13 20.19
C ASN A 39 -15.16 -2.30 19.49
N GLU A 40 -15.20 -3.04 18.36
CA GLU A 40 -16.42 -3.35 17.61
C GLU A 40 -17.21 -2.10 17.14
N VAL A 41 -16.54 -0.96 17.01
CA VAL A 41 -17.14 0.30 16.54
C VAL A 41 -17.21 0.35 15.02
N VAL A 42 -16.17 -0.16 14.35
CA VAL A 42 -16.06 -0.20 12.89
C VAL A 42 -15.66 -1.58 12.41
N GLU A 43 -15.90 -1.84 11.13
CA GLU A 43 -15.42 -3.00 10.39
C GLU A 43 -14.43 -2.53 9.34
N ILE A 44 -13.21 -3.10 9.36
CA ILE A 44 -12.20 -2.86 8.33
C ILE A 44 -12.35 -3.94 7.25
N PRO A 45 -12.38 -3.57 5.95
CA PRO A 45 -12.43 -4.54 4.88
C PRO A 45 -11.25 -5.52 4.95
N ARG A 46 -11.52 -6.81 4.75
CA ARG A 46 -10.47 -7.84 4.68
C ARG A 46 -10.10 -8.14 3.23
N VAL A 47 -8.83 -8.42 3.01
CA VAL A 47 -8.31 -8.87 1.71
C VAL A 47 -7.97 -10.35 1.83
N SER A 48 -8.48 -11.16 0.91
CA SER A 48 -8.16 -12.59 0.84
C SER A 48 -6.92 -12.84 -0.05
N SER A 49 -6.27 -13.99 0.12
CA SER A 49 -5.17 -14.38 -0.77
C SER A 49 -5.62 -14.51 -2.22
N ALA A 50 -6.88 -14.88 -2.46
CA ALA A 50 -7.46 -14.92 -3.80
C ALA A 50 -7.55 -13.53 -4.45
N ALA A 51 -7.97 -12.52 -3.69
CA ALA A 51 -7.99 -11.13 -4.15
C ALA A 51 -6.56 -10.63 -4.45
N MET A 52 -5.59 -10.93 -3.58
CA MET A 52 -4.18 -10.58 -3.83
C MET A 52 -3.62 -11.23 -5.08
N ARG A 53 -3.89 -12.53 -5.30
CA ARG A 53 -3.47 -13.21 -6.53
C ARG A 53 -4.10 -12.59 -7.78
N LYS A 54 -5.34 -12.11 -7.71
CA LYS A 54 -5.96 -11.37 -8.81
C LYS A 54 -5.19 -10.10 -9.12
N TYR A 55 -4.81 -9.32 -8.11
CA TYR A 55 -3.97 -8.14 -8.30
C TYR A 55 -2.63 -8.49 -8.95
N VAL A 56 -1.95 -9.56 -8.51
CA VAL A 56 -0.71 -10.04 -9.14
C VAL A 56 -0.91 -10.33 -10.63
N MET A 57 -1.98 -11.07 -10.97
CA MET A 57 -2.25 -11.45 -12.35
C MET A 57 -2.56 -10.23 -13.23
N THR A 58 -3.38 -9.31 -12.73
CA THR A 58 -3.71 -8.07 -13.44
C THR A 58 -2.50 -7.15 -13.57
N GLU A 59 -1.67 -7.07 -12.53
CA GLU A 59 -0.41 -6.35 -12.60
C GLU A 59 0.46 -6.94 -13.72
N ARG A 60 0.72 -8.24 -13.72
CA ARG A 60 1.57 -8.88 -14.74
C ARG A 60 1.10 -8.67 -16.18
N SER A 61 -0.21 -8.58 -16.41
CA SER A 61 -0.76 -8.49 -17.77
C SER A 61 -0.62 -7.11 -18.40
N GLN A 62 -0.34 -6.06 -17.62
CA GLN A 62 -0.25 -4.70 -18.13
C GLN A 62 1.20 -4.17 -18.14
N PRO A 63 1.59 -3.35 -19.13
CA PRO A 63 2.95 -2.80 -19.22
C PRO A 63 3.25 -1.76 -18.14
N GLY A 64 2.27 -0.91 -17.78
CA GLY A 64 2.40 0.12 -16.73
C GLY A 64 2.04 -0.40 -15.34
N LEU A 65 2.03 0.48 -14.34
CA LEU A 65 1.51 0.15 -12.99
C LEU A 65 -0.02 0.16 -12.99
N GLN A 66 -0.61 -0.92 -12.46
CA GLN A 66 -2.04 -0.99 -12.19
C GLN A 66 -2.43 -0.06 -11.02
N GLU A 67 -3.60 0.57 -11.09
CA GLU A 67 -4.19 1.23 -9.93
C GLU A 67 -4.60 0.20 -8.87
N LEU A 68 -4.09 0.36 -7.64
CA LEU A 68 -4.46 -0.45 -6.49
C LEU A 68 -5.34 0.35 -5.53
N PRO A 69 -6.19 -0.33 -4.73
CA PRO A 69 -6.92 0.32 -3.65
C PRO A 69 -6.00 1.14 -2.75
N THR A 70 -6.45 2.31 -2.33
CA THR A 70 -5.70 3.18 -1.42
C THR A 70 -5.41 2.45 -0.10
N ASN A 71 -4.15 2.47 0.35
CA ASN A 71 -3.67 1.79 1.56
C ASN A 71 -3.75 0.25 1.50
N ILE A 72 -3.56 -0.33 0.31
CA ILE A 72 -3.62 -1.80 0.12
C ILE A 72 -2.64 -2.54 1.03
N TYR A 73 -1.43 -2.01 1.27
CA TYR A 73 -0.43 -2.66 2.11
C TYR A 73 -0.82 -2.67 3.58
N GLU A 74 -1.39 -1.58 4.07
CA GLU A 74 -1.94 -1.49 5.41
C GLU A 74 -3.12 -2.46 5.58
N LEU A 75 -4.01 -2.52 4.57
CA LEU A 75 -5.16 -3.42 4.57
C LEU A 75 -4.77 -4.90 4.59
N VAL A 76 -3.73 -5.26 3.83
CA VAL A 76 -3.17 -6.61 3.80
C VAL A 76 -2.46 -6.94 5.11
N ALA A 77 -1.66 -6.03 5.66
CA ALA A 77 -1.01 -6.22 6.94
C ALA A 77 -2.04 -6.46 8.05
N HIS A 78 -3.13 -5.69 8.05
CA HIS A 78 -4.27 -5.89 8.94
C HIS A 78 -4.97 -7.23 8.74
N SER A 79 -5.21 -7.62 7.48
CA SER A 79 -5.83 -8.90 7.14
C SER A 79 -4.98 -10.07 7.63
N ILE A 80 -3.65 -10.01 7.47
CA ILE A 80 -2.72 -11.03 7.98
C ILE A 80 -2.75 -11.09 9.51
N ALA A 81 -2.79 -9.93 10.18
CA ALA A 81 -2.76 -9.85 11.64
C ALA A 81 -4.04 -10.37 12.31
N THR A 82 -5.17 -10.31 11.61
CA THR A 82 -6.49 -10.72 12.11
C THR A 82 -6.98 -12.06 11.59
N GLU A 83 -6.30 -12.62 10.58
CA GLU A 83 -6.59 -13.95 10.05
C GLU A 83 -6.22 -15.03 11.09
N LYS A 84 -7.11 -16.00 11.29
CA LYS A 84 -6.92 -17.09 12.24
C LYS A 84 -6.27 -18.32 11.60
N GLU A 85 -6.44 -18.51 10.29
CA GLU A 85 -5.85 -19.63 9.57
C GLU A 85 -4.41 -19.30 9.12
N GLU A 86 -3.42 -19.93 9.75
CA GLU A 86 -1.99 -19.75 9.43
C GLU A 86 -1.68 -20.02 7.95
N LYS A 87 -2.34 -21.01 7.35
CA LYS A 87 -2.19 -21.33 5.93
C LYS A 87 -2.63 -20.17 5.03
N GLU A 88 -3.71 -19.48 5.39
CA GLU A 88 -4.19 -18.32 4.64
C GLU A 88 -3.29 -17.11 4.87
N GLN A 89 -2.79 -16.90 6.09
CA GLN A 89 -1.76 -15.89 6.36
C GLN A 89 -0.52 -16.11 5.47
N GLY A 90 -0.04 -17.35 5.36
CA GLY A 90 1.10 -17.71 4.51
C GLY A 90 0.84 -17.38 3.04
N ARG A 91 -0.34 -17.74 2.52
CA ARG A 91 -0.73 -17.42 1.14
C ARG A 91 -0.88 -15.93 0.89
N LEU A 92 -1.41 -15.17 1.85
CA LEU A 92 -1.51 -13.72 1.79
C LEU A 92 -0.13 -13.08 1.73
N ARG A 93 0.79 -13.47 2.64
CA ARG A 93 2.18 -12.99 2.63
C ARG A 93 2.86 -13.28 1.29
N GLN A 94 2.73 -14.50 0.79
CA GLN A 94 3.33 -14.89 -0.49
C GLN A 94 2.79 -14.05 -1.66
N ALA A 95 1.46 -13.93 -1.80
CA ALA A 95 0.85 -13.15 -2.88
C ALA A 95 1.19 -11.65 -2.79
N THR A 96 1.36 -11.13 -1.56
CA THR A 96 1.77 -9.74 -1.32
C THR A 96 3.21 -9.49 -1.75
N MET A 97 4.12 -10.40 -1.39
CA MET A 97 5.51 -10.33 -1.83
C MET A 97 5.63 -10.45 -3.35
N GLU A 98 4.83 -11.32 -3.97
CA GLU A 98 4.79 -11.45 -5.42
C GLU A 98 4.29 -10.17 -6.10
N LEU A 99 3.24 -9.54 -5.56
CA LEU A 99 2.74 -8.25 -6.08
C LEU A 99 3.80 -7.16 -5.95
N LEU A 100 4.43 -7.05 -4.78
CA LEU A 100 5.52 -6.10 -4.53
C LEU A 100 6.65 -6.30 -5.52
N TYR A 101 7.11 -7.53 -5.73
CA TYR A 101 8.18 -7.84 -6.67
C TYR A 101 7.86 -7.36 -8.10
N VAL A 102 6.68 -7.73 -8.61
CA VAL A 102 6.26 -7.34 -9.97
C VAL A 102 6.18 -5.81 -10.10
N ARG A 103 5.65 -5.12 -9.08
CA ARG A 103 5.52 -3.67 -9.10
C ARG A 103 6.86 -2.96 -9.01
N LEU A 104 7.77 -3.41 -8.15
CA LEU A 104 9.12 -2.87 -8.05
C LEU A 104 9.91 -3.06 -9.36
N GLU A 105 9.77 -4.20 -10.03
CA GLU A 105 10.38 -4.43 -11.35
C GLU A 105 9.87 -3.41 -12.39
N LYS A 106 8.57 -3.12 -12.39
CA LYS A 106 7.98 -2.12 -13.29
C LYS A 106 8.40 -0.70 -12.94
N ILE A 107 8.48 -0.37 -11.66
CA ILE A 107 8.99 0.94 -11.19
C ILE A 107 10.42 1.12 -11.69
N HIS A 108 11.26 0.09 -11.53
CA HIS A 108 12.63 0.09 -12.04
C HIS A 108 12.68 0.31 -13.56
N LYS A 109 11.86 -0.39 -14.34
CA LYS A 109 11.80 -0.22 -15.82
C LYS A 109 11.42 1.20 -16.25
N HIS A 110 10.66 1.93 -15.42
CA HIS A 110 10.19 3.28 -15.73
C HIS A 110 11.00 4.37 -15.01
N LEU A 111 12.18 4.06 -14.48
CA LEU A 111 13.04 5.04 -13.78
C LEU A 111 13.26 6.32 -14.61
N ASN A 112 13.49 6.16 -15.92
CA ASN A 112 13.77 7.24 -16.86
C ASN A 112 12.50 7.93 -17.41
N GLN A 113 11.31 7.37 -17.17
CA GLN A 113 10.03 7.92 -17.65
C GLN A 113 8.95 7.87 -16.56
N PRO A 114 9.17 8.49 -15.39
CA PRO A 114 8.32 8.26 -14.22
C PRO A 114 6.92 8.86 -14.34
N LYS A 115 6.71 9.83 -15.22
CA LYS A 115 5.42 10.51 -15.40
C LYS A 115 4.29 9.52 -15.76
N SER A 116 4.60 8.41 -16.44
CA SER A 116 3.61 7.42 -16.85
C SER A 116 3.11 6.51 -15.72
N ILE A 117 3.86 6.39 -14.62
CA ILE A 117 3.53 5.45 -13.54
C ILE A 117 3.35 6.10 -12.16
N LYS A 118 3.80 7.36 -11.97
CA LYS A 118 3.79 8.05 -10.68
C LYS A 118 2.40 8.15 -10.04
N ALA A 119 1.35 8.32 -10.84
CA ALA A 119 -0.03 8.42 -10.35
C ALA A 119 -0.57 7.11 -9.74
N TYR A 120 0.05 5.97 -10.07
CA TYR A 120 -0.40 4.64 -9.67
C TYR A 120 0.48 4.01 -8.58
N MET A 121 1.55 4.69 -8.18
CA MET A 121 2.41 4.26 -7.06
C MET A 121 1.68 4.45 -5.73
N GLN A 122 1.77 3.43 -4.88
CA GLN A 122 1.42 3.58 -3.47
C GLN A 122 2.45 4.47 -2.76
N PRO A 123 2.11 5.11 -1.63
CA PRO A 123 3.02 6.03 -0.94
C PRO A 123 4.41 5.45 -0.64
N LYS A 124 4.46 4.19 -0.17
CA LYS A 124 5.73 3.50 0.12
C LYS A 124 6.54 3.16 -1.14
N GLU A 125 5.87 2.90 -2.25
CA GLU A 125 6.53 2.70 -3.54
C GLU A 125 7.11 4.00 -4.08
N ALA A 126 6.41 5.12 -3.89
CA ALA A 126 6.91 6.44 -4.25
C ALA A 126 8.14 6.83 -3.41
N GLU A 127 8.13 6.55 -2.10
CA GLU A 127 9.30 6.73 -1.23
C GLU A 127 10.51 5.90 -1.72
N PHE A 128 10.28 4.64 -2.10
CA PHE A 128 11.31 3.77 -2.65
C PHE A 128 11.85 4.31 -3.99
N TYR A 129 10.95 4.72 -4.89
CA TYR A 129 11.31 5.30 -6.18
C TYR A 129 12.24 6.50 -6.02
N VAL A 130 11.91 7.45 -5.13
CA VAL A 130 12.75 8.64 -4.90
C VAL A 130 14.16 8.26 -4.47
N LYS A 131 14.29 7.29 -3.55
CA LYS A 131 15.61 6.80 -3.08
C LYS A 131 16.39 6.13 -4.22
N LEU A 132 15.73 5.28 -5.00
CA LEU A 132 16.34 4.58 -6.12
C LEU A 132 16.79 5.55 -7.22
N SER A 133 15.95 6.52 -7.60
CA SER A 133 16.29 7.55 -8.58
C SER A 133 17.48 8.39 -8.14
N SER A 134 17.53 8.81 -6.87
CA SER A 134 18.65 9.58 -6.33
C SER A 134 19.96 8.79 -6.44
N LEU A 135 19.93 7.49 -6.07
CA LEU A 135 21.10 6.62 -6.17
C LEU A 135 21.59 6.44 -7.62
N VAL A 136 20.66 6.28 -8.57
CA VAL A 136 21.00 6.16 -10.00
C VAL A 136 21.59 7.45 -10.53
N GLU A 137 21.06 8.61 -10.14
CA GLU A 137 21.63 9.91 -10.50
C GLU A 137 23.04 10.10 -9.93
N ASP A 138 23.26 9.74 -8.66
CA ASP A 138 24.56 9.85 -8.01
C ASP A 138 25.61 8.96 -8.70
N ILE A 139 25.25 7.71 -9.02
CA ILE A 139 26.12 6.80 -9.79
C ILE A 139 26.37 7.36 -11.18
N GLY A 140 25.34 7.87 -11.85
CA GLY A 140 25.47 8.50 -13.17
C GLY A 140 26.46 9.67 -13.14
N ARG A 141 26.31 10.59 -12.18
CA ARG A 141 27.26 11.70 -12.00
C ARG A 141 28.66 11.18 -11.71
N SER A 142 28.83 10.21 -10.82
CA SER A 142 30.15 9.64 -10.57
C SER A 142 30.80 9.05 -11.82
N LEU A 143 30.04 8.41 -12.71
CA LEU A 143 30.55 7.79 -13.93
C LEU A 143 30.85 8.78 -15.06
N PHE A 144 30.10 9.89 -15.13
CA PHE A 144 30.21 10.88 -16.21
C PHE A 144 30.95 12.17 -15.81
N GLU A 145 31.05 12.45 -14.51
CA GLU A 145 31.65 13.66 -13.93
C GLU A 145 32.91 13.35 -13.09
N GLY A 146 33.25 12.07 -12.81
CA GLY A 146 34.40 11.68 -11.97
C GLY A 146 35.27 10.55 -12.55
N ASP A 147 36.59 10.78 -12.57
CA ASP A 147 37.71 9.86 -12.84
C ASP A 147 37.97 9.36 -14.28
N ALA A 148 37.52 10.08 -15.32
CA ALA A 148 37.99 9.81 -16.70
C ALA A 148 39.11 10.74 -17.20
N TRP A 149 39.43 11.83 -16.49
CA TRP A 149 40.39 12.86 -16.96
C TRP A 149 41.12 13.62 -15.83
N GLN A 150 41.67 12.92 -14.83
CA GLN A 150 42.79 13.44 -14.03
C GLN A 150 43.93 12.43 -13.99
#